data_AF-A0A936L9A5-F1
#
_entry.id   AF-A0A936L9A5-F1
#
_cell.length_a   1.000
_cell.length_b   1.000
_cell.length_c   1.000
_cell.angle_alpha   90.00
_cell.angle_beta   90.00
_cell.angle_gamma   90.00
#
_symmetry.space_group_name_H-M   'P 1'
#
loop_
_entity.id
_entity.type
_entity.pdbx_description
1 polymer ?
#
loop_
_entity_poly.entity_id
_entity_poly.type
_entity_poly.pdbx_seq_one_letter_code
_entity_poly.pdbx_strand_id
1 'polypeptide(L)'
;MKSALLVSGLVALVCGFVQAQSTIQLGSGTTTTSTTGASPINIYYASSHLQIVYTAAELTAAGARAGRIQKLGFYIESAPNYNLPNFAIKLKHTTAADATIHDPGPFTTVFNAATYAPAAGGFHLLALSQSFLWNGQDNLLVDVCFDRVPGYSSSGTVRYYQAVNGVRYIRSDSENTCGLSTTTNANEKPQLQLEFAASLSNDAGMWSFDEPKNFCAGAQQVKATIANFGSNALNSVRVNWSVNGIAQTPLNYEASIPPSGQQGSTVSVTLGSFAFVARNTYLFKIWTSLPNGGADPFLTNDTLTLTLGPGLTGEYTIGGANPNFSSFALAAQALASFGVCGPATFKVRNGTYQEQVTLGAVSGSSAQNPITFQAESGNAASVILTYASGNDASNFTLHLQGAQWITMKNLSIEASDNTFGRVLLLSGQASNNTFENNRFRGR
;
A
#
# COMPACT_ATOMS: atom_id res chain seq x y z
N MET A 1 -13.91 -72.56 13.10
CA MET A 1 -14.99 -71.56 13.28
C MET A 1 -14.34 -70.19 13.28
N LYS A 2 -14.74 -69.32 12.35
CA LYS A 2 -14.16 -67.98 12.16
C LYS A 2 -14.65 -67.06 13.28
N SER A 3 -13.74 -66.57 14.12
CA SER A 3 -14.02 -65.52 15.11
C SER A 3 -14.14 -64.17 14.40
N ALA A 4 -15.23 -63.47 14.66
CA ALA A 4 -15.52 -62.16 14.08
C ALA A 4 -16.01 -61.20 15.18
N LEU A 5 -15.55 -59.95 15.06
CA LEU A 5 -16.05 -58.71 15.68
C LEU A 5 -15.81 -58.51 17.20
N LEU A 6 -15.56 -57.31 17.74
CA LEU A 6 -15.77 -55.93 17.27
C LEU A 6 -14.58 -55.04 17.68
N VAL A 7 -14.06 -54.22 16.76
CA VAL A 7 -13.29 -53.01 17.08
C VAL A 7 -14.27 -51.85 17.05
N SER A 8 -14.57 -51.27 18.22
CA SER A 8 -15.38 -50.05 18.33
C SER A 8 -14.54 -48.86 17.86
N GLY A 9 -14.79 -48.40 16.62
CA GLY A 9 -14.23 -47.14 16.13
C GLY A 9 -14.91 -45.96 16.83
N LEU A 10 -14.15 -45.24 17.65
CA LEU A 10 -14.53 -43.93 18.15
C LEU A 10 -14.41 -42.94 16.98
N VAL A 11 -15.53 -42.67 16.30
CA VAL A 11 -15.62 -41.55 15.36
C VAL A 11 -15.65 -40.28 16.19
N ALA A 12 -14.49 -39.66 16.40
CA ALA A 12 -14.40 -38.29 16.86
C ALA A 12 -14.94 -37.40 15.73
N LEU A 13 -16.21 -37.03 15.82
CA LEU A 13 -16.81 -35.99 15.00
C LEU A 13 -16.10 -34.67 15.37
N VAL A 14 -15.05 -34.32 14.64
CA VAL A 14 -14.47 -32.97 14.69
C VAL A 14 -15.47 -32.05 14.01
N CYS A 15 -16.48 -31.64 14.76
CA CYS A 15 -17.35 -30.55 14.38
C CYS A 15 -16.49 -29.29 14.39
N GLY A 16 -16.10 -28.80 13.22
CA GLY A 16 -15.43 -27.52 13.08
C GLY A 16 -16.38 -26.44 13.62
N PHE A 17 -16.10 -25.93 14.82
CA PHE A 17 -16.80 -24.77 15.33
C PHE A 17 -16.41 -23.57 14.47
N VAL A 18 -17.25 -23.21 13.51
CA VAL A 18 -17.22 -21.85 12.95
C VAL A 18 -17.56 -20.93 14.13
N GLN A 19 -16.62 -20.10 14.57
CA GLN A 19 -16.96 -19.04 15.52
C GLN A 19 -17.92 -18.09 14.81
N ALA A 20 -19.10 -17.89 15.38
CA ALA A 20 -20.06 -16.90 14.90
C ALA A 20 -19.41 -15.51 14.84
N GLN A 21 -19.95 -14.61 14.01
CA GLN A 21 -19.57 -13.19 14.02
C GLN A 21 -19.55 -12.68 15.47
N SER A 22 -18.43 -12.06 15.87
CA SER A 22 -18.29 -11.50 17.21
C SER A 22 -18.60 -10.00 17.17
N THR A 23 -19.59 -9.58 17.95
CA THR A 23 -19.88 -8.16 18.16
C THR A 23 -19.34 -7.76 19.52
N ILE A 24 -18.53 -6.70 19.54
CA ILE A 24 -18.02 -6.10 20.78
C ILE A 24 -18.53 -4.68 20.93
N GLN A 25 -18.65 -4.23 22.17
CA GLN A 25 -18.98 -2.86 22.52
C GLN A 25 -17.87 -2.25 23.37
N LEU A 26 -17.41 -1.07 22.99
CA LEU A 26 -16.45 -0.24 23.72
C LEU A 26 -17.20 0.88 24.43
N GLY A 27 -16.97 0.99 25.74
CA GLY A 27 -17.72 1.89 26.62
C GLY A 27 -19.06 1.34 27.07
N SER A 28 -19.60 1.92 28.15
CA SER A 28 -20.89 1.55 28.72
C SER A 28 -21.57 2.76 29.37
N GLY A 29 -22.80 2.57 29.85
CA GLY A 29 -23.61 3.64 30.45
C GLY A 29 -24.50 4.37 29.43
N THR A 30 -25.21 5.38 29.92
CA THR A 30 -26.24 6.12 29.17
C THR A 30 -25.96 7.62 29.08
N THR A 31 -24.74 8.05 29.43
CA THR A 31 -24.35 9.46 29.35
C THR A 31 -24.20 9.86 27.88
N THR A 32 -24.76 11.01 27.55
CA THR A 32 -24.88 11.51 26.17
C THR A 32 -24.13 12.82 26.01
N THR A 33 -23.46 13.00 24.86
CA THR A 33 -22.76 14.25 24.53
C THR A 33 -23.74 15.43 24.54
N SER A 34 -23.29 16.63 24.90
CA SER A 34 -24.14 17.81 24.76
C SER A 34 -24.48 18.08 23.29
N THR A 35 -25.54 18.84 23.03
CA THR A 35 -25.92 19.25 21.67
C THR A 35 -24.96 20.27 21.03
N THR A 36 -23.96 20.74 21.78
CA THR A 36 -22.92 21.69 21.33
C THR A 36 -21.50 21.12 21.38
N GLY A 37 -21.33 19.94 21.97
CA GLY A 37 -20.06 19.23 22.09
C GLY A 37 -19.65 18.58 20.77
N ALA A 38 -18.34 18.39 20.57
CA ALA A 38 -17.86 17.68 19.39
C ALA A 38 -18.20 16.19 19.51
N SER A 39 -18.82 15.63 18.49
CA SER A 39 -19.06 14.20 18.37
C SER A 39 -19.07 13.80 16.90
N PRO A 40 -19.03 12.49 16.57
CA PRO A 40 -18.96 12.03 15.19
C PRO A 40 -20.10 12.50 14.28
N ILE A 41 -21.23 12.93 14.86
CA ILE A 41 -22.45 13.30 14.12
C ILE A 41 -23.06 14.65 14.54
N ASN A 42 -22.44 15.36 15.49
CA ASN A 42 -22.97 16.64 15.97
C ASN A 42 -22.79 17.73 14.92
N ILE A 43 -23.83 18.53 14.69
CA ILE A 43 -23.85 19.59 13.68
C ILE A 43 -23.96 21.00 14.27
N TYR A 44 -23.53 21.20 15.53
CA TYR A 44 -23.47 22.55 16.10
C TYR A 44 -22.52 23.47 15.31
N TYR A 45 -21.54 22.87 14.63
CA TYR A 45 -20.80 23.46 13.53
C TYR A 45 -21.12 22.71 12.23
N ALA A 46 -21.08 23.42 11.11
CA ALA A 46 -21.50 22.85 9.83
C ALA A 46 -20.66 21.66 9.33
N SER A 47 -19.39 21.55 9.72
CA SER A 47 -18.49 20.43 9.40
C SER A 47 -17.64 20.06 10.62
N SER A 48 -17.32 18.77 10.76
CA SER A 48 -16.41 18.28 11.79
C SER A 48 -15.52 17.14 11.31
N HIS A 49 -14.30 17.12 11.85
CA HIS A 49 -13.32 16.05 11.71
C HIS A 49 -12.80 15.67 13.10
N LEU A 50 -12.86 14.38 13.42
CA LEU A 50 -12.47 13.78 14.69
C LEU A 50 -11.46 12.65 14.50
N GLN A 51 -10.53 12.53 15.45
CA GLN A 51 -9.70 11.35 15.65
C GLN A 51 -9.95 10.79 17.05
N ILE A 52 -10.12 9.48 17.12
CA ILE A 52 -10.49 8.75 18.34
C ILE A 52 -9.57 7.54 18.43
N VAL A 53 -8.96 7.32 19.59
CA VAL A 53 -8.11 6.14 19.81
C VAL A 53 -8.81 5.18 20.75
N TYR A 54 -9.06 3.96 20.30
CA TYR A 54 -9.52 2.84 21.13
C TYR A 54 -8.35 1.89 21.36
N THR A 55 -8.00 1.67 22.61
CA THR A 55 -6.80 0.90 22.97
C THR A 55 -7.01 -0.59 22.78
N ALA A 56 -5.95 -1.33 22.44
CA ALA A 56 -5.99 -2.79 22.35
C ALA A 56 -6.49 -3.44 23.65
N ALA A 57 -6.21 -2.82 24.80
CA ALA A 57 -6.75 -3.23 26.09
C ALA A 57 -8.28 -3.06 26.17
N GLU A 58 -8.84 -1.94 25.71
CA GLU A 58 -10.29 -1.74 25.61
C GLU A 58 -10.93 -2.78 24.69
N LEU A 59 -10.35 -3.02 23.51
CA LEU A 59 -10.85 -4.02 22.55
C LEU A 59 -10.82 -5.43 23.15
N THR A 60 -9.70 -5.83 23.74
CA THR A 60 -9.53 -7.17 24.33
C THR A 60 -10.46 -7.37 25.53
N ALA A 61 -10.61 -6.35 26.39
CA ALA A 61 -11.52 -6.39 27.53
C ALA A 61 -12.99 -6.50 27.10
N ALA A 62 -13.35 -5.91 25.96
CA ALA A 62 -14.67 -6.06 25.34
C ALA A 62 -14.87 -7.41 24.62
N GLY A 63 -13.86 -8.30 24.63
CA GLY A 63 -13.92 -9.65 24.07
C GLY A 63 -13.40 -9.77 22.65
N ALA A 64 -12.79 -8.72 22.07
CA ALA A 64 -12.21 -8.83 20.74
C ALA A 64 -10.94 -9.69 20.76
N ARG A 65 -10.71 -10.33 19.62
CA ARG A 65 -9.47 -11.02 19.26
C ARG A 65 -9.02 -10.47 17.91
N ALA A 66 -7.80 -10.78 17.49
CA ALA A 66 -7.35 -10.47 16.13
C ALA A 66 -8.38 -10.97 15.11
N GLY A 67 -8.73 -10.14 14.13
CA GLY A 67 -9.80 -10.45 13.19
C GLY A 67 -10.22 -9.28 12.31
N ARG A 68 -11.01 -9.57 11.28
CA ARG A 68 -11.49 -8.57 10.32
C ARG A 68 -12.75 -7.88 10.84
N ILE A 69 -12.68 -6.58 11.07
CA ILE A 69 -13.83 -5.72 11.35
C ILE A 69 -14.63 -5.58 10.04
N GLN A 70 -15.93 -5.86 10.08
CA GLN A 70 -16.86 -5.76 8.94
C GLN A 70 -17.93 -4.69 9.14
N LYS A 71 -18.29 -4.37 10.38
CA LYS A 71 -19.14 -3.23 10.69
C LYS A 71 -18.59 -2.43 11.85
N LEU A 72 -18.85 -1.14 11.80
CA LEU A 72 -18.53 -0.19 12.85
C LEU A 72 -19.72 0.75 13.03
N GLY A 73 -20.09 1.05 14.26
CA GLY A 73 -21.15 2.02 14.53
C GLY A 73 -20.99 2.71 15.88
N PHE A 74 -21.49 3.94 15.97
CA PHE A 74 -21.62 4.66 17.23
C PHE A 74 -23.04 4.50 17.77
N TYR A 75 -23.20 4.58 19.09
CA TYR A 75 -24.55 4.66 19.67
C TYR A 75 -25.12 6.06 19.47
N ILE A 76 -26.15 6.18 18.63
CA ILE A 76 -26.81 7.44 18.32
C ILE A 76 -27.97 7.66 19.30
N GLU A 77 -27.85 8.66 20.17
CA GLU A 77 -28.92 9.01 21.12
C GLU A 77 -29.96 9.92 20.45
N SER A 78 -29.52 10.92 19.69
CA SER A 78 -30.39 11.75 18.85
C SER A 78 -29.75 12.00 17.48
N ALA A 79 -30.56 11.93 16.43
CA ALA A 79 -30.11 12.19 15.06
C ALA A 79 -29.85 13.69 14.84
N PRO A 80 -28.91 14.07 13.97
CA PRO A 80 -28.76 15.45 13.54
C PRO A 80 -29.94 15.87 12.65
N ASN A 81 -30.27 17.16 12.65
CA ASN A 81 -31.38 17.69 11.83
C ASN A 81 -31.11 17.63 10.32
N TYR A 82 -29.84 17.49 9.91
CA TYR A 82 -29.44 17.33 8.52
C TYR A 82 -28.60 16.07 8.36
N ASN A 83 -28.77 15.40 7.23
CA ASN A 83 -27.86 14.32 6.84
C ASN A 83 -26.45 14.88 6.61
N LEU A 84 -25.44 14.07 6.94
CA LEU A 84 -24.03 14.42 6.90
C LEU A 84 -23.48 14.17 5.48
N PRO A 85 -23.07 15.21 4.73
CA PRO A 85 -22.52 15.04 3.39
C PRO A 85 -21.09 14.49 3.42
N ASN A 86 -20.74 13.68 2.42
CA ASN A 86 -19.39 13.10 2.25
C ASN A 86 -18.83 12.46 3.53
N PHE A 87 -19.69 11.83 4.33
CA PHE A 87 -19.31 11.22 5.60
C PHE A 87 -18.34 10.06 5.35
N ALA A 88 -17.21 10.09 6.04
CA ALA A 88 -16.16 9.09 5.90
C ALA A 88 -15.67 8.60 7.26
N ILE A 89 -15.37 7.30 7.32
CA ILE A 89 -14.66 6.66 8.43
C ILE A 89 -13.41 6.00 7.87
N LYS A 90 -12.26 6.28 8.49
CA LYS A 90 -10.98 5.67 8.15
C LYS A 90 -10.34 5.05 9.40
N LEU A 91 -9.63 3.95 9.20
CA LEU A 91 -9.00 3.17 10.27
C LEU A 91 -7.51 3.02 10.06
N LYS A 92 -6.79 2.90 11.17
CA LYS A 92 -5.34 2.71 11.24
C LYS A 92 -4.97 1.98 12.54
N HIS A 93 -3.94 1.15 12.48
CA HIS A 93 -3.23 0.68 13.69
C HIS A 93 -2.32 1.79 14.23
N THR A 94 -2.31 1.99 15.54
CA THR A 94 -1.44 2.96 16.20
C THR A 94 -0.89 2.45 17.52
N THR A 95 0.27 2.94 17.92
CA THR A 95 0.84 2.71 19.26
C THR A 95 0.48 3.83 20.24
N ALA A 96 -0.14 4.91 19.78
CA ALA A 96 -0.58 6.02 20.65
C ALA A 96 -1.61 5.53 21.67
N ALA A 97 -1.46 5.93 22.94
CA ALA A 97 -2.36 5.51 24.01
C ALA A 97 -3.70 6.26 24.02
N ASP A 98 -3.75 7.44 23.39
CA ASP A 98 -4.90 8.34 23.33
C ASP A 98 -4.82 9.26 22.10
N ALA A 99 -5.74 10.22 21.97
CA ALA A 99 -5.78 11.17 20.85
C ALA A 99 -5.06 12.51 21.14
N THR A 100 -4.06 12.55 22.03
CA THR A 100 -3.37 13.80 22.39
C THR A 100 -2.80 14.54 21.17
N ILE A 101 -2.22 13.79 20.21
CA ILE A 101 -1.54 14.34 19.02
C ILE A 101 -2.34 13.96 17.77
N HIS A 102 -2.47 14.90 16.84
CA HIS A 102 -3.06 14.61 15.52
C HIS A 102 -2.17 13.64 14.73
N ASP A 103 -2.79 12.61 14.17
CA ASP A 103 -2.11 11.62 13.34
C ASP A 103 -2.41 11.86 11.85
N PRO A 104 -1.42 12.13 10.98
CA PRO A 104 -1.63 12.40 9.57
C PRO A 104 -1.84 11.14 8.70
N GLY A 105 -1.77 9.94 9.27
CA GLY A 105 -1.96 8.66 8.56
C GLY A 105 -0.65 7.93 8.23
N PRO A 106 -0.61 7.14 7.15
CA PRO A 106 -1.69 6.85 6.21
C PRO A 106 -2.84 6.06 6.84
N PHE A 107 -4.07 6.27 6.37
CA PHE A 107 -5.27 5.58 6.82
C PHE A 107 -5.87 4.70 5.72
N THR A 108 -6.58 3.64 6.13
CA THR A 108 -7.47 2.88 5.24
C THR A 108 -8.86 3.48 5.32
N THR A 109 -9.44 3.93 4.20
CA THR A 109 -10.85 4.36 4.18
C THR A 109 -11.73 3.12 4.18
N VAL A 110 -12.53 2.96 5.24
CA VAL A 110 -13.34 1.75 5.45
C VAL A 110 -14.83 1.99 5.25
N PHE A 111 -15.26 3.25 5.29
CA PHE A 111 -16.62 3.66 4.96
C PHE A 111 -16.60 5.05 4.35
N ASN A 112 -17.40 5.25 3.31
CA ASN A 112 -17.66 6.55 2.73
C ASN A 112 -19.08 6.57 2.16
N ALA A 113 -19.80 7.65 2.37
CA ALA A 113 -21.13 7.86 1.83
C ALA A 113 -21.28 9.31 1.35
N ALA A 114 -21.87 9.52 0.17
CA ALA A 114 -22.18 10.86 -0.31
C ALA A 114 -23.13 11.61 0.64
N THR A 115 -24.03 10.87 1.29
CA THR A 115 -24.88 11.37 2.36
C THR A 115 -25.07 10.27 3.41
N TYR A 116 -24.93 10.61 4.69
CA TYR A 116 -25.16 9.72 5.81
C TYR A 116 -26.26 10.27 6.71
N ALA A 117 -27.29 9.45 6.97
CA ALA A 117 -28.41 9.78 7.84
C ALA A 117 -28.35 8.91 9.11
N PRO A 118 -27.81 9.40 10.24
CA PRO A 118 -27.73 8.63 11.48
C PRO A 118 -29.13 8.30 12.03
N ALA A 119 -29.41 7.02 12.32
CA ALA A 119 -30.65 6.61 12.97
C ALA A 119 -30.45 6.56 14.50
N ALA A 120 -31.35 7.22 15.25
CA ALA A 120 -31.29 7.27 16.71
C ALA A 120 -31.87 6.01 17.38
N GLY A 121 -31.53 5.83 18.66
CA GLY A 121 -32.11 4.78 19.52
C GLY A 121 -31.25 3.52 19.65
N GLY A 122 -30.00 3.53 19.16
CA GLY A 122 -29.12 2.38 19.24
C GLY A 122 -27.77 2.59 18.54
N PHE A 123 -26.98 1.51 18.46
CA PHE A 123 -25.80 1.47 17.60
C PHE A 123 -26.23 1.45 16.14
N HIS A 124 -25.89 2.50 15.39
CA HIS A 124 -26.09 2.52 13.95
C HIS A 124 -24.88 1.89 13.27
N LEU A 125 -24.91 0.57 13.09
CA LEU A 125 -23.82 -0.19 12.46
C LEU A 125 -23.75 0.07 10.96
N LEU A 126 -22.59 0.52 10.50
CA LEU A 126 -22.27 0.74 9.10
C LEU A 126 -21.45 -0.43 8.58
N ALA A 127 -21.91 -1.05 7.48
CA ALA A 127 -21.12 -2.06 6.78
C ALA A 127 -19.93 -1.38 6.09
N LEU A 128 -18.73 -1.88 6.36
CA LEU A 128 -17.51 -1.33 5.78
C LEU A 128 -17.41 -1.72 4.31
N SER A 129 -17.08 -0.76 3.44
CA SER A 129 -16.82 -1.03 2.02
C SER A 129 -15.55 -1.85 1.81
N GLN A 130 -14.63 -1.77 2.77
CA GLN A 130 -13.47 -2.67 2.91
C GLN A 130 -13.33 -3.07 4.38
N SER A 131 -13.29 -4.38 4.65
CA SER A 131 -13.04 -4.89 6.00
C SER A 131 -11.64 -4.49 6.48
N PHE A 132 -11.49 -4.22 7.77
CA PHE A 132 -10.21 -3.84 8.36
C PHE A 132 -9.68 -4.97 9.25
N LEU A 133 -8.51 -5.53 8.92
CA LEU A 133 -7.89 -6.57 9.75
C LEU A 133 -7.25 -5.92 10.98
N TRP A 134 -7.86 -6.09 12.15
CA TRP A 134 -7.22 -5.72 13.42
C TRP A 134 -6.26 -6.82 13.87
N ASN A 135 -5.02 -6.45 14.19
CA ASN A 135 -3.94 -7.39 14.50
C ASN A 135 -3.98 -7.97 15.93
N GLY A 136 -4.90 -7.53 16.78
CA GLY A 136 -5.02 -7.99 18.15
C GLY A 136 -3.98 -7.44 19.13
N GLN A 137 -3.10 -6.53 18.69
CA GLN A 137 -1.99 -6.00 19.50
C GLN A 137 -1.97 -4.48 19.55
N ASP A 138 -2.11 -3.81 18.40
CA ASP A 138 -2.06 -2.36 18.30
C ASP A 138 -3.39 -1.71 18.66
N ASN A 139 -3.35 -0.45 19.06
CA ASN A 139 -4.55 0.36 19.27
C ASN A 139 -5.19 0.69 17.91
N LEU A 140 -6.49 0.95 17.92
CA LEU A 140 -7.25 1.33 16.73
C LEU A 140 -7.50 2.84 16.75
N LEU A 141 -6.99 3.56 15.74
CA LEU A 141 -7.35 4.94 15.50
C LEU A 141 -8.51 5.00 14.50
N VAL A 142 -9.59 5.64 14.91
CA VAL A 142 -10.79 5.93 14.11
C VAL A 142 -10.79 7.41 13.75
N ASP A 143 -10.69 7.68 12.46
CA ASP A 143 -10.76 9.01 11.85
C ASP A 143 -12.15 9.17 11.22
N VAL A 144 -12.92 10.16 11.67
CA VAL A 144 -14.30 10.39 11.21
C VAL A 144 -14.44 11.82 10.76
N CYS A 145 -14.99 12.06 9.59
CA CYS A 145 -15.27 13.41 9.14
C CYS A 145 -16.54 13.48 8.29
N PHE A 146 -17.14 14.67 8.23
CA PHE A 146 -18.18 15.01 7.27
C PHE A 146 -18.01 16.44 6.75
N ASP A 147 -18.47 16.64 5.52
CA ASP A 147 -18.46 17.91 4.82
C ASP A 147 -19.62 18.81 5.27
N ARG A 148 -19.67 20.06 4.83
CA ARG A 148 -20.59 21.08 5.33
C ARG A 148 -22.05 20.70 5.14
N VAL A 149 -22.79 20.56 6.24
CA VAL A 149 -24.26 20.47 6.21
C VAL A 149 -24.88 21.79 5.71
N PRO A 150 -26.12 21.77 5.17
CA PRO A 150 -26.78 22.98 4.68
C PRO A 150 -26.99 24.08 5.73
N GLY A 151 -27.10 23.70 7.01
CA GLY A 151 -27.16 24.63 8.13
C GLY A 151 -26.73 23.96 9.43
N TYR A 152 -25.98 24.68 10.27
CA TYR A 152 -25.63 24.18 11.60
C TYR A 152 -26.88 24.13 12.50
N SER A 153 -26.91 23.22 13.48
CA SER A 153 -27.95 23.18 14.51
C SER A 153 -27.44 22.49 15.77
N SER A 154 -28.00 22.80 16.93
CA SER A 154 -27.68 22.10 18.19
C SER A 154 -28.36 20.71 18.21
N SER A 155 -27.90 19.78 17.38
CA SER A 155 -28.44 18.43 17.23
C SER A 155 -27.34 17.41 16.87
N GLY A 156 -27.68 16.13 16.94
CA GLY A 156 -26.74 15.04 16.75
C GLY A 156 -25.97 14.76 18.04
N THR A 157 -26.39 13.73 18.76
CA THR A 157 -25.74 13.33 20.01
C THR A 157 -25.51 11.82 20.06
N VAL A 158 -24.40 11.43 20.68
CA VAL A 158 -24.01 10.02 20.85
C VAL A 158 -23.86 9.71 22.33
N ARG A 159 -23.94 8.43 22.68
CA ARG A 159 -23.47 8.00 24.00
C ARG A 159 -21.95 8.01 24.04
N TYR A 160 -21.41 8.36 25.20
CA TYR A 160 -19.96 8.40 25.42
C TYR A 160 -19.60 7.81 26.78
N TYR A 161 -18.30 7.63 26.99
CA TYR A 161 -17.70 7.31 28.28
C TYR A 161 -16.45 8.17 28.51
N GLN A 162 -16.12 8.42 29.77
CA GLN A 162 -15.00 9.29 30.15
C GLN A 162 -13.66 8.65 29.82
N ALA A 163 -12.78 9.41 29.16
CA ALA A 163 -11.41 8.99 28.85
C ALA A 163 -10.55 10.23 28.58
N VAL A 164 -9.45 10.40 29.32
CA VAL A 164 -8.54 11.53 29.13
C VAL A 164 -8.03 11.56 27.69
N ASN A 165 -8.12 12.72 27.04
CA ASN A 165 -7.77 12.91 25.62
C ASN A 165 -8.39 11.85 24.68
N GLY A 166 -9.61 11.41 24.99
CA GLY A 166 -10.29 10.34 24.27
C GLY A 166 -10.59 10.67 22.80
N VAL A 167 -10.85 11.94 22.52
CA VAL A 167 -11.13 12.47 21.18
C VAL A 167 -10.26 13.69 20.93
N ARG A 168 -9.84 13.88 19.69
CA ARG A 168 -9.33 15.15 19.16
C ARG A 168 -10.13 15.58 17.95
N TYR A 169 -10.42 16.86 17.81
CA TYR A 169 -11.30 17.35 16.76
C TYR A 169 -10.91 18.73 16.21
N ILE A 170 -11.49 19.04 15.06
CA ILE A 170 -11.64 20.39 14.50
C ILE A 170 -13.08 20.51 13.95
N ARG A 171 -13.63 21.73 13.98
CA ARG A 171 -15.00 22.06 13.56
C ARG A 171 -14.99 23.39 12.84
N SER A 172 -15.87 23.56 11.85
CA SER A 172 -15.97 24.81 11.08
C SER A 172 -17.39 25.02 10.55
N ASP A 173 -17.82 26.28 10.51
CA ASP A 173 -19.06 26.69 9.83
C ASP A 173 -18.84 27.06 8.37
N SER A 174 -17.62 27.46 8.02
CA SER A 174 -17.30 28.05 6.72
C SER A 174 -16.54 27.12 5.78
N GLU A 175 -15.90 26.07 6.29
CA GLU A 175 -15.00 25.21 5.52
C GLU A 175 -15.29 23.72 5.73
N ASN A 176 -14.92 22.89 4.75
CA ASN A 176 -14.90 21.45 4.92
C ASN A 176 -13.67 21.07 5.76
N THR A 177 -13.90 20.42 6.89
CA THR A 177 -12.85 20.04 7.82
C THR A 177 -12.21 18.68 7.50
N CYS A 178 -12.77 17.88 6.59
CA CYS A 178 -12.18 16.63 6.13
C CYS A 178 -10.79 16.87 5.52
N GLY A 179 -9.77 16.25 6.11
CA GLY A 179 -8.37 16.38 5.68
C GLY A 179 -7.59 17.53 6.34
N LEU A 180 -8.23 18.35 7.19
CA LEU A 180 -7.54 19.32 8.03
C LEU A 180 -7.04 18.67 9.33
N SER A 181 -5.91 19.12 9.87
CA SER A 181 -5.40 18.62 11.15
C SER A 181 -6.33 18.95 12.31
N THR A 182 -6.58 17.98 13.20
CA THR A 182 -7.36 18.21 14.42
C THR A 182 -6.58 19.03 15.45
N THR A 183 -7.25 19.89 16.22
CA THR A 183 -6.59 20.91 17.04
C THR A 183 -6.95 20.91 18.53
N THR A 184 -8.12 20.37 18.89
CA THR A 184 -8.65 20.42 20.27
C THR A 184 -8.95 19.03 20.80
N ASN A 185 -8.66 18.78 22.09
CA ASN A 185 -8.98 17.52 22.77
C ASN A 185 -10.26 17.59 23.60
N ALA A 186 -10.90 16.45 23.79
CA ALA A 186 -11.97 16.23 24.76
C ALA A 186 -11.68 14.98 25.61
N ASN A 187 -12.15 14.99 26.87
CA ASN A 187 -11.93 13.91 27.84
C ASN A 187 -13.04 12.84 27.80
N GLU A 188 -13.52 12.54 26.61
CA GLU A 188 -14.58 11.57 26.37
C GLU A 188 -14.31 10.79 25.08
N LYS A 189 -14.84 9.56 25.00
CA LYS A 189 -14.89 8.74 23.79
C LYS A 189 -16.35 8.37 23.49
N PRO A 190 -16.81 8.49 22.24
CA PRO A 190 -18.07 7.88 21.82
C PRO A 190 -18.06 6.38 22.12
N GLN A 191 -19.22 5.82 22.50
CA GLN A 191 -19.36 4.37 22.55
C GLN A 191 -19.30 3.82 21.11
N LEU A 192 -18.52 2.76 20.94
CA LEU A 192 -18.29 2.12 19.64
C LEU A 192 -18.75 0.67 19.68
N GLN A 193 -19.44 0.22 18.64
CA GLN A 193 -19.68 -1.18 18.41
C GLN A 193 -18.95 -1.63 17.15
N LEU A 194 -18.24 -2.76 17.27
CA LEU A 194 -17.53 -3.39 16.17
C LEU A 194 -18.12 -4.79 15.96
N GLU A 195 -18.45 -5.10 14.71
CA GLU A 195 -18.80 -6.46 14.29
C GLU A 195 -17.62 -7.03 13.50
N PHE A 196 -17.03 -8.09 14.03
CA PHE A 196 -16.00 -8.84 13.35
C PHE A 196 -16.64 -9.90 12.45
N ALA A 197 -16.01 -10.14 11.30
CA ALA A 197 -16.30 -11.29 10.47
C ALA A 197 -16.28 -12.57 11.31
N ALA A 198 -17.13 -13.54 10.96
CA ALA A 198 -16.97 -14.89 11.47
C ALA A 198 -15.53 -15.35 11.16
N SER A 199 -14.84 -15.90 12.17
CA SER A 199 -13.49 -16.38 11.98
C SER A 199 -13.50 -17.50 10.95
N LEU A 200 -12.73 -17.31 9.88
CA LEU A 200 -12.51 -18.34 8.88
C LEU A 200 -11.57 -19.38 9.49
N SER A 201 -11.98 -20.65 9.45
CA SER A 201 -11.24 -21.70 10.14
C SER A 201 -9.86 -21.91 9.54
N ASN A 202 -9.79 -22.19 8.23
CA ASN A 202 -8.55 -22.35 7.48
C ASN A 202 -8.52 -21.28 6.37
N ASP A 203 -7.72 -20.22 6.50
CA ASP A 203 -7.59 -19.12 5.51
C ASP A 203 -6.09 -18.87 5.27
N ALA A 204 -5.58 -19.33 4.14
CA ALA A 204 -4.21 -19.13 3.70
C ALA A 204 -4.19 -18.03 2.63
N GLY A 205 -3.41 -16.98 2.85
CA GLY A 205 -3.24 -15.91 1.86
C GLY A 205 -1.79 -15.64 1.51
N MET A 206 -1.59 -14.90 0.43
CA MET A 206 -0.30 -14.31 0.09
C MET A 206 -0.03 -13.11 0.99
N TRP A 207 1.19 -13.04 1.54
CA TRP A 207 1.64 -11.91 2.37
C TRP A 207 2.55 -10.96 1.58
N SER A 208 3.58 -11.51 0.92
CA SER A 208 4.53 -10.71 0.14
C SER A 208 5.24 -11.53 -0.92
N PHE A 209 5.78 -10.82 -1.91
CA PHE A 209 6.87 -11.33 -2.74
C PHE A 209 8.21 -10.94 -2.12
N ASP A 210 9.12 -11.90 -1.98
CA ASP A 210 10.35 -11.71 -1.22
C ASP A 210 11.56 -11.60 -2.16
N GLU A 211 11.71 -12.54 -3.10
CA GLU A 211 12.85 -12.62 -4.02
C GLU A 211 12.46 -13.14 -5.41
N PRO A 212 13.16 -12.71 -6.49
CA PRO A 212 14.34 -11.84 -6.42
C PRO A 212 14.01 -10.34 -6.39
N LYS A 213 14.79 -9.56 -5.61
CA LYS A 213 14.77 -8.08 -5.61
C LYS A 213 16.06 -7.53 -6.21
N ASN A 214 15.94 -6.62 -7.19
CA ASN A 214 17.06 -5.98 -7.89
C ASN A 214 18.18 -6.97 -8.29
N PHE A 215 17.94 -7.74 -9.35
CA PHE A 215 18.75 -8.91 -9.71
C PHE A 215 19.21 -8.87 -11.15
N CYS A 216 20.29 -9.58 -11.47
CA CYS A 216 20.75 -9.75 -12.85
C CYS A 216 20.03 -10.90 -13.58
N ALA A 217 20.11 -10.87 -14.90
CA ALA A 217 19.70 -12.00 -15.74
C ALA A 217 20.42 -13.29 -15.34
N GLY A 218 19.75 -14.43 -15.53
CA GLY A 218 20.20 -15.74 -15.08
C GLY A 218 19.17 -16.43 -14.18
N ALA A 219 19.55 -17.59 -13.64
CA ALA A 219 18.73 -18.33 -12.71
C ALA A 219 18.65 -17.60 -11.36
N GLN A 220 17.44 -17.27 -10.94
CA GLN A 220 17.16 -16.65 -9.64
C GLN A 220 16.24 -17.54 -8.81
N GLN A 221 16.35 -17.49 -7.50
CA GLN A 221 15.38 -18.13 -6.61
C GLN A 221 14.12 -17.27 -6.52
N VAL A 222 12.96 -17.91 -6.59
CA VAL A 222 11.67 -17.26 -6.41
C VAL A 222 11.19 -17.57 -4.99
N LYS A 223 11.05 -16.54 -4.16
CA LYS A 223 10.59 -16.65 -2.77
C LYS A 223 9.41 -15.72 -2.51
N ALA A 224 8.48 -16.19 -1.71
CA ALA A 224 7.32 -15.42 -1.29
C ALA A 224 6.94 -15.78 0.15
N THR A 225 6.30 -14.86 0.85
CA THR A 225 5.74 -15.13 2.17
C THR A 225 4.24 -15.41 2.03
N ILE A 226 3.80 -16.49 2.66
CA ILE A 226 2.39 -16.84 2.86
C ILE A 226 2.01 -16.62 4.32
N ALA A 227 0.73 -16.41 4.58
CA ALA A 227 0.22 -16.16 5.91
C ALA A 227 -1.05 -16.97 6.19
N ASN A 228 -1.23 -17.32 7.45
CA ASN A 228 -2.48 -17.85 7.96
C ASN A 228 -3.32 -16.69 8.53
N PHE A 229 -4.43 -16.39 7.86
CA PHE A 229 -5.41 -15.40 8.30
C PHE A 229 -6.58 -16.05 9.05
N GLY A 230 -6.59 -17.39 9.14
CA GLY A 230 -7.63 -18.16 9.81
C GLY A 230 -7.39 -18.37 11.31
N SER A 231 -8.38 -18.96 11.97
CA SER A 231 -8.36 -19.26 13.41
C SER A 231 -7.74 -20.61 13.77
N ASN A 232 -7.64 -21.54 12.82
CA ASN A 232 -6.96 -22.81 13.00
C ASN A 232 -5.51 -22.71 12.54
N ALA A 233 -4.61 -23.47 13.15
CA ALA A 233 -3.28 -23.67 12.59
C ALA A 233 -3.38 -24.37 11.22
N LEU A 234 -2.63 -23.87 10.24
CA LEU A 234 -2.50 -24.51 8.94
C LEU A 234 -1.30 -25.44 8.96
N ASN A 235 -1.52 -26.74 8.88
CA ASN A 235 -0.47 -27.75 8.80
C ASN A 235 -0.01 -28.01 7.37
N SER A 236 -0.84 -27.63 6.39
CA SER A 236 -0.47 -27.67 4.99
C SER A 236 -1.07 -26.51 4.19
N VAL A 237 -0.33 -26.02 3.20
CA VAL A 237 -0.79 -25.04 2.20
C VAL A 237 -0.13 -25.36 0.87
N ARG A 238 -0.90 -25.39 -0.22
CA ARG A 238 -0.34 -25.46 -1.58
C ARG A 238 -0.15 -24.05 -2.12
N VAL A 239 1.08 -23.72 -2.49
CA VAL A 239 1.44 -22.46 -3.16
C VAL A 239 1.68 -22.73 -4.63
N ASN A 240 0.81 -22.19 -5.46
CA ASN A 240 0.90 -22.28 -6.91
C ASN A 240 1.55 -21.01 -7.45
N TRP A 241 2.15 -21.12 -8.63
CA TRP A 241 2.69 -19.96 -9.31
C TRP A 241 2.73 -20.17 -10.81
N SER A 242 2.74 -19.07 -11.55
CA SER A 242 2.86 -19.06 -13.01
C SER A 242 3.70 -17.89 -13.46
N VAL A 243 4.34 -18.05 -14.62
CA VAL A 243 5.10 -17.00 -15.30
C VAL A 243 4.51 -16.82 -16.69
N ASN A 244 4.09 -15.60 -17.01
CA ASN A 244 3.40 -15.25 -18.26
C ASN A 244 2.19 -16.16 -18.53
N GLY A 245 1.45 -16.53 -17.48
CA GLY A 245 0.30 -17.43 -17.54
C GLY A 245 0.65 -18.92 -17.64
N ILE A 246 1.92 -19.28 -17.79
CA ILE A 246 2.38 -20.68 -17.82
C ILE A 246 2.59 -21.17 -16.40
N ALA A 247 1.76 -22.12 -15.97
CA ALA A 247 1.84 -22.73 -14.65
C ALA A 247 3.21 -23.39 -14.42
N GLN A 248 3.76 -23.19 -13.23
CA GLN A 248 4.98 -23.82 -12.74
C GLN A 248 4.62 -24.92 -11.73
N THR A 249 5.60 -25.74 -11.35
CA THR A 249 5.41 -26.78 -10.33
C THR A 249 4.99 -26.15 -8.99
N PRO A 250 3.82 -26.51 -8.43
CA PRO A 250 3.39 -25.99 -7.13
C PRO A 250 4.29 -26.49 -5.98
N LEU A 251 4.44 -25.66 -4.96
CA LEU A 251 5.03 -26.05 -3.69
C LEU A 251 3.91 -26.53 -2.75
N ASN A 252 4.05 -27.73 -2.17
CA ASN A 252 3.24 -28.14 -1.02
C ASN A 252 4.05 -27.87 0.25
N TYR A 253 3.64 -26.87 1.03
CA TYR A 253 4.23 -26.57 2.32
C TYR A 253 3.53 -27.42 3.37
N GLU A 254 4.29 -28.27 4.08
CA GLU A 254 3.77 -29.28 5.04
C GLU A 254 4.36 -29.02 6.44
N ALA A 255 4.04 -27.87 7.00
CA ALA A 255 4.41 -27.50 8.36
C ALA A 255 3.38 -26.52 8.95
N SER A 256 3.33 -26.44 10.29
CA SER A 256 2.36 -25.62 11.00
C SER A 256 2.63 -24.12 10.85
N ILE A 257 1.66 -23.38 10.35
CA ILE A 257 1.55 -21.92 10.39
C ILE A 257 0.49 -21.56 11.44
N PRO A 258 0.89 -21.00 12.61
CA PRO A 258 -0.02 -20.56 13.66
C PRO A 258 -1.18 -19.67 13.17
N PRO A 259 -2.33 -19.67 13.87
CA PRO A 259 -3.46 -18.78 13.59
C PRO A 259 -3.08 -17.30 13.48
N SER A 260 -3.93 -16.55 12.80
CA SER A 260 -3.82 -15.09 12.65
C SER A 260 -3.62 -14.37 13.99
N GLY A 261 -2.71 -13.39 13.99
CA GLY A 261 -2.37 -12.59 15.18
C GLY A 261 -1.41 -13.29 16.16
N GLN A 262 -1.04 -14.56 15.91
CA GLN A 262 0.00 -15.24 16.69
C GLN A 262 1.38 -15.05 16.04
N GLN A 263 2.43 -15.12 16.88
CA GLN A 263 3.81 -15.13 16.40
C GLN A 263 4.02 -16.32 15.47
N GLY A 264 4.62 -16.08 14.30
CA GLY A 264 4.84 -17.12 13.28
C GLY A 264 3.64 -17.38 12.36
N SER A 265 2.58 -16.57 12.43
CA SER A 265 1.44 -16.64 11.49
C SER A 265 1.79 -16.36 10.02
N THR A 266 3.05 -16.06 9.72
CA THR A 266 3.60 -15.93 8.36
C THR A 266 4.84 -16.80 8.18
N VAL A 267 5.07 -17.26 6.95
CA VAL A 267 6.27 -18.04 6.60
C VAL A 267 6.75 -17.72 5.19
N SER A 268 8.06 -17.50 5.04
CA SER A 268 8.71 -17.35 3.74
C SER A 268 9.00 -18.73 3.15
N VAL A 269 8.59 -18.94 1.90
CA VAL A 269 8.74 -20.19 1.16
C VAL A 269 9.55 -19.98 -0.12
N THR A 270 10.33 -20.99 -0.51
CA THR A 270 11.03 -21.00 -1.80
C THR A 270 10.22 -21.80 -2.81
N LEU A 271 9.67 -21.13 -3.81
CA LEU A 271 8.79 -21.74 -4.82
C LEU A 271 9.58 -22.53 -5.88
N GLY A 272 10.79 -22.08 -6.18
CA GLY A 272 11.66 -22.71 -7.17
C GLY A 272 12.74 -21.76 -7.67
N SER A 273 13.30 -22.08 -8.84
CA SER A 273 14.21 -21.20 -9.58
C SER A 273 13.64 -20.88 -10.95
N PHE A 274 13.80 -19.64 -11.39
CA PHE A 274 13.40 -19.18 -12.72
C PHE A 274 14.57 -18.51 -13.44
N ALA A 275 14.74 -18.82 -14.73
CA ALA A 275 15.82 -18.28 -15.56
C ALA A 275 15.35 -17.00 -16.27
N PHE A 276 15.82 -15.85 -15.79
CA PHE A 276 15.51 -14.54 -16.35
C PHE A 276 16.44 -14.20 -17.51
N VAL A 277 15.89 -13.97 -18.70
CA VAL A 277 16.63 -13.40 -19.83
C VAL A 277 16.71 -11.88 -19.70
N ALA A 278 17.89 -11.31 -19.96
CA ALA A 278 18.12 -9.86 -19.92
C ALA A 278 17.14 -9.10 -20.82
N ARG A 279 16.66 -7.94 -20.35
CA ARG A 279 15.72 -7.03 -21.04
C ARG A 279 14.33 -7.61 -21.33
N ASN A 280 13.97 -8.75 -20.74
CA ASN A 280 12.60 -9.28 -20.80
C ASN A 280 11.84 -8.98 -19.51
N THR A 281 10.53 -8.79 -19.66
CA THR A 281 9.58 -8.73 -18.55
C THR A 281 8.86 -10.05 -18.36
N TYR A 282 8.50 -10.34 -17.12
CA TYR A 282 7.82 -11.56 -16.72
C TYR A 282 6.69 -11.20 -15.76
N LEU A 283 5.46 -11.56 -16.14
CA LEU A 283 4.29 -11.45 -15.29
C LEU A 283 4.21 -12.68 -14.39
N PHE A 284 4.46 -12.49 -13.11
CA PHE A 284 4.30 -13.51 -12.09
C PHE A 284 2.91 -13.43 -11.48
N LYS A 285 2.27 -14.59 -11.32
CA LYS A 285 1.10 -14.77 -10.49
C LYS A 285 1.40 -15.89 -9.49
N ILE A 286 1.26 -15.62 -8.20
CA ILE A 286 1.51 -16.56 -7.10
C ILE A 286 0.24 -16.61 -6.26
N TRP A 287 -0.22 -17.81 -5.91
CA TRP A 287 -1.41 -17.94 -5.09
C TRP A 287 -1.44 -19.16 -4.17
N THR A 288 -2.03 -18.99 -3.00
CA THR A 288 -2.32 -20.06 -2.04
C THR A 288 -3.55 -20.87 -2.46
N SER A 289 -3.63 -22.11 -1.97
CA SER A 289 -4.78 -23.00 -2.14
C SER A 289 -4.66 -24.17 -1.17
N LEU A 290 -5.77 -24.89 -0.98
CA LEU A 290 -5.81 -26.13 -0.20
C LEU A 290 -5.27 -26.01 1.24
N PRO A 291 -5.61 -24.97 2.02
CA PRO A 291 -5.21 -24.91 3.43
C PRO A 291 -5.74 -26.11 4.20
N ASN A 292 -4.85 -26.85 4.88
CA ASN A 292 -5.17 -28.14 5.52
C ASN A 292 -5.84 -29.15 4.57
N GLY A 293 -5.56 -29.07 3.26
CA GLY A 293 -6.16 -29.92 2.23
C GLY A 293 -7.60 -29.58 1.84
N GLY A 294 -8.25 -28.59 2.48
CA GLY A 294 -9.62 -28.16 2.19
C GLY A 294 -9.67 -26.90 1.31
N ALA A 295 -10.84 -26.56 0.76
CA ALA A 295 -11.00 -25.30 0.04
C ALA A 295 -10.78 -24.09 0.95
N ASP A 296 -10.12 -23.05 0.44
CA ASP A 296 -9.99 -21.78 1.15
C ASP A 296 -11.35 -21.03 1.08
N PRO A 297 -11.94 -20.64 2.23
CA PRO A 297 -13.21 -19.94 2.27
C PRO A 297 -13.11 -18.46 1.88
N PHE A 298 -11.92 -17.88 1.70
CA PHE A 298 -11.74 -16.46 1.41
C PHE A 298 -10.69 -16.15 0.34
N LEU A 299 -11.10 -16.30 -0.92
CA LEU A 299 -10.18 -16.22 -2.07
C LEU A 299 -9.56 -14.85 -2.37
N THR A 300 -9.92 -13.78 -1.65
CA THR A 300 -9.51 -12.41 -2.04
C THR A 300 -8.10 -12.04 -1.61
N ASN A 301 -7.53 -12.72 -0.61
CA ASN A 301 -6.13 -12.59 -0.17
C ASN A 301 -5.23 -13.70 -0.74
N ASP A 302 -5.77 -14.63 -1.53
CA ASP A 302 -5.02 -15.79 -2.03
C ASP A 302 -3.99 -15.42 -3.09
N THR A 303 -4.15 -14.32 -3.83
CA THR A 303 -3.40 -14.09 -5.08
C THR A 303 -2.57 -12.81 -5.04
N LEU A 304 -1.29 -12.94 -5.38
CA LEU A 304 -0.38 -11.84 -5.68
C LEU A 304 0.01 -11.86 -7.16
N THR A 305 0.02 -10.70 -7.81
CA THR A 305 0.50 -10.53 -9.19
C THR A 305 1.52 -9.41 -9.26
N LEU A 306 2.63 -9.63 -9.96
CA LEU A 306 3.70 -8.64 -10.13
C LEU A 306 4.45 -8.84 -11.45
N THR A 307 4.98 -7.75 -12.00
CA THR A 307 5.87 -7.80 -13.17
C THR A 307 7.31 -7.64 -12.72
N LEU A 308 8.17 -8.57 -13.14
CA LEU A 308 9.59 -8.58 -12.85
C LEU A 308 10.42 -8.50 -14.12
N GLY A 309 11.61 -7.91 -14.03
CA GLY A 309 12.62 -7.94 -15.08
C GLY A 309 14.01 -7.77 -14.48
N PRO A 310 15.04 -8.44 -15.01
CA PRO A 310 16.39 -8.29 -14.51
C PRO A 310 16.93 -6.89 -14.80
N GLY A 311 17.66 -6.34 -13.83
CA GLY A 311 18.34 -5.05 -13.96
C GLY A 311 19.38 -5.04 -15.07
N LEU A 312 19.65 -3.85 -15.60
CA LEU A 312 20.62 -3.65 -16.67
C LEU A 312 22.06 -3.77 -16.14
N THR A 313 22.96 -4.29 -16.97
CA THR A 313 24.41 -4.34 -16.72
C THR A 313 25.17 -4.61 -18.02
N GLY A 314 26.43 -4.18 -18.07
CA GLY A 314 27.28 -4.32 -19.25
C GLY A 314 27.07 -3.17 -20.23
N GLU A 315 27.31 -3.44 -21.51
CA GLU A 315 27.24 -2.43 -22.57
C GLU A 315 25.95 -2.53 -23.39
N TYR A 316 25.36 -1.38 -23.70
CA TYR A 316 24.18 -1.20 -24.53
C TYR A 316 24.44 -0.14 -25.58
N THR A 317 23.78 -0.24 -26.73
CA THR A 317 23.87 0.76 -27.81
C THR A 317 22.59 1.59 -27.91
N ILE A 318 22.73 2.88 -28.17
CA ILE A 318 21.64 3.80 -28.46
C ILE A 318 21.76 4.32 -29.90
N GLY A 319 20.71 4.14 -30.69
CA GLY A 319 20.60 4.63 -32.07
C GLY A 319 21.44 3.91 -33.13
N GLY A 320 21.29 4.33 -34.39
CA GLY A 320 21.88 3.65 -35.55
C GLY A 320 21.13 2.36 -35.95
N ALA A 321 21.82 1.45 -36.64
CA ALA A 321 21.22 0.18 -37.08
C ALA A 321 21.21 -0.87 -35.96
N ASN A 322 20.08 -1.55 -35.78
CA ASN A 322 19.87 -2.63 -34.80
C ASN A 322 20.41 -2.33 -33.37
N PRO A 323 20.07 -1.18 -32.74
CA PRO A 323 20.57 -0.87 -31.41
C PRO A 323 19.85 -1.64 -30.31
N ASN A 324 20.40 -1.61 -29.09
CA ASN A 324 19.68 -2.09 -27.92
C ASN A 324 18.49 -1.17 -27.57
N PHE A 325 18.64 0.13 -27.77
CA PHE A 325 17.61 1.15 -27.62
C PHE A 325 17.66 2.10 -28.81
N SER A 326 16.52 2.43 -29.43
CA SER A 326 16.53 3.38 -30.55
C SER A 326 16.72 4.84 -30.13
N SER A 327 16.55 5.15 -28.83
CA SER A 327 16.45 6.52 -28.31
C SER A 327 16.94 6.62 -26.86
N PHE A 328 17.25 7.83 -26.38
CA PHE A 328 17.58 8.06 -24.97
C PHE A 328 16.38 7.82 -24.05
N ALA A 329 15.18 8.24 -24.47
CA ALA A 329 13.96 8.04 -23.72
C ALA A 329 13.65 6.55 -23.47
N LEU A 330 13.88 5.66 -24.45
CA LEU A 330 13.70 4.22 -24.24
C LEU A 330 14.73 3.62 -23.28
N ALA A 331 15.98 4.08 -23.33
CA ALA A 331 16.99 3.69 -22.35
C ALA A 331 16.61 4.17 -20.93
N ALA A 332 16.13 5.40 -20.81
CA ALA A 332 15.63 5.96 -19.55
C ALA A 332 14.43 5.17 -19.00
N GLN A 333 13.48 4.79 -19.86
CA GLN A 333 12.33 3.97 -19.48
C GLN A 333 12.75 2.58 -18.99
N ALA A 334 13.74 1.96 -19.63
CA ALA A 334 14.26 0.67 -19.20
C ALA A 334 14.97 0.77 -17.84
N LEU A 335 15.78 1.81 -17.61
CA LEU A 335 16.40 2.08 -16.30
C LEU A 335 15.34 2.31 -15.21
N ALA A 336 14.28 3.04 -15.51
CA ALA A 336 13.18 3.27 -14.57
C ALA A 336 12.41 1.97 -14.26
N SER A 337 12.28 1.07 -15.24
CA SER A 337 11.51 -0.18 -15.08
C SER A 337 12.29 -1.29 -14.40
N PHE A 338 13.60 -1.40 -14.67
CA PHE A 338 14.41 -2.57 -14.27
C PHE A 338 15.54 -2.23 -13.32
N GLY A 339 15.91 -0.95 -13.21
CA GLY A 339 17.11 -0.56 -12.48
C GLY A 339 18.39 -1.10 -13.13
N VAL A 340 19.45 -1.16 -12.33
CA VAL A 340 20.72 -1.78 -12.67
C VAL A 340 21.13 -2.81 -11.63
N CYS A 341 21.70 -3.92 -12.09
CA CYS A 341 22.22 -4.97 -11.21
C CYS A 341 23.76 -5.03 -11.21
N GLY A 342 24.39 -4.17 -12.01
CA GLY A 342 25.83 -3.98 -12.16
C GLY A 342 26.11 -2.67 -12.91
N PRO A 343 27.38 -2.30 -13.17
CA PRO A 343 27.70 -1.17 -14.03
C PRO A 343 27.01 -1.29 -15.39
N ALA A 344 26.44 -0.19 -15.89
CA ALA A 344 25.77 -0.15 -17.19
C ALA A 344 26.31 1.01 -18.04
N THR A 345 26.76 0.71 -19.26
CA THR A 345 27.31 1.69 -20.20
C THR A 345 26.48 1.72 -21.48
N PHE A 346 25.90 2.87 -21.79
CA PHE A 346 25.17 3.16 -23.02
C PHE A 346 26.09 3.87 -24.01
N LYS A 347 26.53 3.15 -25.04
CA LYS A 347 27.26 3.65 -26.20
C LYS A 347 26.28 4.29 -27.19
N VAL A 348 26.27 5.62 -27.23
CA VAL A 348 25.39 6.40 -28.10
C VAL A 348 26.06 6.59 -29.46
N ARG A 349 25.42 6.09 -30.51
CA ARG A 349 25.95 6.18 -31.87
C ARG A 349 25.70 7.56 -32.46
N ASN A 350 26.51 7.93 -33.45
CA ASN A 350 26.46 9.25 -34.08
C ASN A 350 25.03 9.58 -34.57
N GLY A 351 24.58 10.79 -34.31
CA GLY A 351 23.25 11.25 -34.71
C GLY A 351 22.73 12.43 -33.89
N THR A 352 21.61 12.97 -34.34
CA THR A 352 20.84 13.99 -33.63
C THR A 352 19.57 13.36 -33.07
N TYR A 353 19.41 13.42 -31.76
CA TYR A 353 18.31 12.86 -30.98
C TYR A 353 17.43 14.02 -30.49
N GLN A 354 16.27 14.20 -31.12
CA GLN A 354 15.33 15.27 -30.80
C GLN A 354 14.36 14.81 -29.71
N GLU A 355 14.81 14.80 -28.47
CA GLU A 355 14.12 14.17 -27.33
C GLU A 355 14.26 15.03 -26.08
N GLN A 356 13.18 15.13 -25.29
CA GLN A 356 13.24 15.58 -23.91
C GLN A 356 13.39 14.36 -22.99
N VAL A 357 14.45 14.32 -22.17
CA VAL A 357 14.82 13.13 -21.41
C VAL A 357 14.80 13.43 -19.92
N THR A 358 14.03 12.65 -19.16
CA THR A 358 14.08 12.64 -17.70
C THR A 358 14.64 11.30 -17.22
N LEU A 359 15.67 11.36 -16.38
CA LEU A 359 16.19 10.22 -15.63
C LEU A 359 15.83 10.40 -14.16
N GLY A 360 15.03 9.48 -13.63
CA GLY A 360 14.69 9.42 -12.21
C GLY A 360 15.78 8.75 -11.37
N ALA A 361 15.53 8.58 -10.08
CA ALA A 361 16.30 7.65 -9.26
C ALA A 361 16.23 6.23 -9.86
N VAL A 362 17.39 5.58 -10.04
CA VAL A 362 17.48 4.25 -10.65
C VAL A 362 17.79 3.22 -9.57
N SER A 363 16.91 2.22 -9.39
CA SER A 363 17.14 1.15 -8.42
C SER A 363 18.45 0.43 -8.71
N GLY A 364 19.27 0.22 -7.67
CA GLY A 364 20.56 -0.46 -7.78
C GLY A 364 21.73 0.40 -8.25
N SER A 365 21.51 1.65 -8.67
CA SER A 365 22.61 2.56 -9.02
C SER A 365 23.43 2.94 -7.78
N SER A 366 24.74 2.88 -7.88
CA SER A 366 25.67 3.17 -6.78
C SER A 366 27.05 3.50 -7.33
N ALA A 367 28.01 3.80 -6.45
CA ALA A 367 29.42 3.93 -6.83
C ALA A 367 29.98 2.65 -7.49
N GLN A 368 29.45 1.48 -7.13
CA GLN A 368 29.83 0.18 -7.70
C GLN A 368 29.05 -0.15 -8.97
N ASN A 369 27.85 0.39 -9.14
CA ASN A 369 26.98 0.18 -10.29
C ASN A 369 26.64 1.52 -10.97
N PRO A 370 27.65 2.24 -11.51
CA PRO A 370 27.39 3.51 -12.18
C PRO A 370 26.68 3.29 -13.52
N ILE A 371 25.93 4.30 -13.94
CA ILE A 371 25.26 4.34 -15.25
C ILE A 371 25.97 5.37 -16.11
N THR A 372 26.56 4.95 -17.23
CA THR A 372 27.31 5.83 -18.12
C THR A 372 26.62 5.95 -19.47
N PHE A 373 26.27 7.16 -19.90
CA PHE A 373 25.93 7.46 -21.30
C PHE A 373 27.15 8.11 -21.95
N GLN A 374 27.65 7.52 -23.03
CA GLN A 374 28.81 8.04 -23.74
C GLN A 374 28.68 7.94 -25.25
N ALA A 375 29.24 8.90 -26.00
CA ALA A 375 29.38 8.71 -27.44
C ALA A 375 30.25 7.47 -27.74
N GLU A 376 29.76 6.61 -28.64
CA GLU A 376 30.49 5.43 -29.12
C GLU A 376 31.78 5.85 -29.83
N SER A 377 31.76 6.97 -30.55
CA SER A 377 32.91 7.54 -31.26
C SER A 377 33.94 8.22 -30.34
N GLY A 378 33.59 8.47 -29.07
CA GLY A 378 34.39 9.29 -28.16
C GLY A 378 34.39 10.79 -28.48
N ASN A 379 33.67 11.25 -29.51
CA ASN A 379 33.63 12.65 -29.92
C ASN A 379 32.28 13.29 -29.61
N ALA A 380 32.28 14.28 -28.71
CA ALA A 380 31.09 15.04 -28.32
C ALA A 380 30.33 15.68 -29.50
N ALA A 381 31.01 16.06 -30.58
CA ALA A 381 30.37 16.67 -31.75
C ALA A 381 29.47 15.71 -32.53
N SER A 382 29.66 14.40 -32.36
CA SER A 382 29.02 13.38 -33.20
C SER A 382 27.65 12.93 -32.69
N VAL A 383 27.34 13.23 -31.42
CA VAL A 383 26.08 12.86 -30.77
C VAL A 383 25.48 14.13 -30.18
N ILE A 384 24.31 14.52 -30.69
CA ILE A 384 23.58 15.72 -30.27
C ILE A 384 22.24 15.30 -29.68
N LEU A 385 22.07 15.44 -28.37
CA LEU A 385 20.76 15.37 -27.71
C LEU A 385 20.18 16.78 -27.67
N THR A 386 19.00 17.00 -28.26
CA THR A 386 18.41 18.33 -28.34
C THR A 386 16.90 18.34 -28.17
N TYR A 387 16.37 19.44 -27.61
CA TYR A 387 14.93 19.65 -27.50
C TYR A 387 14.56 21.13 -27.59
N ALA A 388 13.46 21.43 -28.28
CA ALA A 388 12.85 22.76 -28.32
C ALA A 388 11.62 22.79 -27.40
N SER A 389 11.77 23.32 -26.18
CA SER A 389 10.61 23.46 -25.29
C SER A 389 9.68 24.58 -25.76
N GLY A 390 8.37 24.35 -25.71
CA GLY A 390 7.36 25.36 -25.98
C GLY A 390 6.82 26.11 -24.75
N ASN A 391 7.29 25.80 -23.53
CA ASN A 391 6.82 26.45 -22.28
C ASN A 391 7.88 26.40 -21.16
N ASP A 392 7.63 27.15 -20.08
CA ASP A 392 8.49 27.28 -18.90
C ASP A 392 8.37 26.12 -17.90
N ALA A 393 7.22 25.44 -17.85
CA ALA A 393 6.95 24.33 -16.94
C ALA A 393 7.79 23.07 -17.24
N SER A 394 8.20 22.87 -18.50
CA SER A 394 9.06 21.75 -18.92
C SER A 394 10.10 22.22 -19.93
N ASN A 395 10.92 23.19 -19.52
CA ASN A 395 11.88 23.89 -20.37
C ASN A 395 13.27 23.25 -20.51
N PHE A 396 13.43 21.96 -20.22
CA PHE A 396 14.74 21.28 -20.21
C PHE A 396 14.96 20.37 -21.43
N THR A 397 16.22 20.07 -21.77
CA THR A 397 16.56 18.95 -22.67
C THR A 397 16.84 17.67 -21.90
N LEU A 398 17.71 17.73 -20.88
CA LEU A 398 17.99 16.63 -19.97
C LEU A 398 17.63 17.01 -18.54
N HIS A 399 16.87 16.17 -17.84
CA HIS A 399 16.51 16.34 -16.44
C HIS A 399 16.92 15.12 -15.62
N LEU A 400 17.83 15.32 -14.67
CA LEU A 400 18.13 14.32 -13.64
C LEU A 400 17.29 14.65 -12.40
N GLN A 401 16.25 13.86 -12.15
CA GLN A 401 15.30 14.03 -11.06
C GLN A 401 15.55 12.96 -9.99
N GLY A 402 16.38 13.27 -9.00
CA GLY A 402 16.80 12.31 -7.98
C GLY A 402 17.71 11.19 -8.49
N ALA A 403 18.12 11.24 -9.77
CA ALA A 403 19.10 10.32 -10.31
C ALA A 403 20.46 10.50 -9.63
N GLN A 404 21.13 9.38 -9.37
CA GLN A 404 22.45 9.36 -8.75
C GLN A 404 23.36 8.41 -9.52
N TRP A 405 24.68 8.68 -9.46
CA TRP A 405 25.70 7.85 -10.11
C TRP A 405 25.54 7.77 -11.64
N ILE A 406 25.00 8.84 -12.24
CA ILE A 406 24.90 9.00 -13.69
C ILE A 406 26.14 9.72 -14.20
N THR A 407 26.80 9.14 -15.20
CA THR A 407 27.88 9.77 -15.96
C THR A 407 27.40 10.07 -17.38
N MET A 408 27.44 11.33 -17.79
CA MET A 408 27.30 11.72 -19.20
C MET A 408 28.71 12.05 -19.72
N LYS A 409 29.13 11.43 -20.83
CA LYS A 409 30.51 11.56 -21.32
C LYS A 409 30.61 11.72 -22.83
N ASN A 410 31.38 12.71 -23.29
CA ASN A 410 31.59 12.95 -24.71
C ASN A 410 30.28 13.12 -25.51
N LEU A 411 29.32 13.92 -25.01
CA LEU A 411 28.03 14.18 -25.68
C LEU A 411 27.83 15.69 -25.91
N SER A 412 27.09 16.08 -26.95
CA SER A 412 26.52 17.43 -27.07
C SER A 412 25.07 17.43 -26.57
N ILE A 413 24.73 18.34 -25.66
CA ILE A 413 23.38 18.51 -25.13
C ILE A 413 22.96 19.95 -25.39
N GLU A 414 21.84 20.13 -26.10
CA GLU A 414 21.45 21.43 -26.65
C GLU A 414 19.98 21.75 -26.40
N ALA A 415 19.68 22.93 -25.86
CA ALA A 415 18.33 23.46 -25.86
C ALA A 415 18.13 24.35 -27.10
N SER A 416 17.21 23.97 -27.99
CA SER A 416 17.05 24.61 -29.30
C SER A 416 15.95 25.67 -29.35
N ASP A 417 15.14 25.79 -28.29
CA ASP A 417 14.18 26.90 -28.16
C ASP A 417 14.87 28.20 -27.71
N ASN A 418 14.39 29.35 -28.19
CA ASN A 418 15.01 30.66 -27.93
C ASN A 418 14.48 31.36 -26.66
N THR A 419 13.43 30.83 -26.02
CA THR A 419 12.75 31.47 -24.87
C THR A 419 12.75 30.54 -23.65
N PHE A 420 12.57 29.25 -23.85
CA PHE A 420 12.45 28.22 -22.83
C PHE A 420 13.59 27.18 -22.96
N GLY A 421 14.84 27.64 -22.86
CA GLY A 421 16.02 26.87 -23.27
C GLY A 421 16.93 26.33 -22.14
N ARG A 422 16.41 25.62 -21.13
CA ARG A 422 17.30 24.94 -20.16
C ARG A 422 17.94 23.70 -20.80
N VAL A 423 19.26 23.62 -20.77
CA VAL A 423 19.97 22.45 -21.32
C VAL A 423 19.89 21.26 -20.36
N LEU A 424 20.21 21.51 -19.09
CA LEU A 424 20.27 20.51 -18.02
C LEU A 424 19.51 21.03 -16.80
N LEU A 425 18.66 20.18 -16.23
CA LEU A 425 17.99 20.39 -14.95
C LEU A 425 18.42 19.29 -13.97
N LEU A 426 18.84 19.67 -12.77
CA LEU A 426 19.08 18.76 -11.65
C LEU A 426 18.08 19.09 -10.55
N SER A 427 17.27 18.13 -10.10
CA SER A 427 16.33 18.33 -9.00
C SER A 427 16.12 17.05 -8.19
N GLY A 428 15.28 17.11 -7.15
CA GLY A 428 14.89 15.91 -6.39
C GLY A 428 16.04 15.20 -5.66
N GLN A 429 17.04 15.95 -5.17
CA GLN A 429 18.25 15.40 -4.53
C GLN A 429 19.15 14.57 -5.47
N ALA A 430 19.15 14.88 -6.77
CA ALA A 430 20.15 14.36 -7.70
C ALA A 430 21.57 14.67 -7.19
N SER A 431 22.40 13.64 -7.03
CA SER A 431 23.74 13.73 -6.41
C SER A 431 24.68 12.69 -7.00
N ASN A 432 26.01 12.89 -6.85
CA ASN A 432 27.03 11.98 -7.40
C ASN A 432 26.94 11.74 -8.91
N ASN A 433 26.49 12.75 -9.67
CA ASN A 433 26.44 12.71 -11.12
C ASN A 433 27.69 13.37 -11.71
N THR A 434 28.19 12.84 -12.83
CA THR A 434 29.42 13.30 -13.48
C THR A 434 29.13 13.71 -14.93
N PHE A 435 29.68 14.84 -15.34
CA PHE A 435 29.66 15.31 -16.73
C PHE A 435 31.10 15.48 -17.20
N GLU A 436 31.55 14.62 -18.12
CA GLU A 436 32.93 14.58 -18.58
C GLU A 436 33.00 14.86 -20.09
N ASN A 437 33.80 15.84 -20.51
CA ASN A 437 34.05 16.14 -21.93
C ASN A 437 32.78 16.36 -22.77
N ASN A 438 31.72 16.90 -22.17
CA ASN A 438 30.48 17.22 -22.87
C ASN A 438 30.50 18.63 -23.45
N ARG A 439 29.63 18.90 -24.42
CA ARG A 439 29.31 20.24 -24.92
C ARG A 439 27.89 20.59 -24.50
N PHE A 440 27.72 21.69 -23.77
CA PHE A 440 26.40 22.21 -23.43
C PHE A 440 26.13 23.47 -24.23
N ARG A 441 24.99 23.52 -24.93
CA ARG A 441 24.61 24.68 -25.74
C ARG A 441 23.20 25.13 -25.38
N GLY A 442 23.11 26.27 -24.70
CA GLY A 442 21.87 27.02 -24.55
C GLY A 442 21.75 28.10 -25.63
N ARG A 443 20.61 28.78 -25.65
CA ARG A 443 20.42 30.02 -26.41
C ARG A 443 20.05 31.16 -25.49
#